data_AF-A0A212J4V9-F1
#
_entry.id   AF-A0A212J4V9-F1
#
_cell.length_a   1.000
_cell.length_b   1.000
_cell.length_c   1.000
_cell.angle_alpha   90.00
_cell.angle_beta   90.00
_cell.angle_gamma   90.00
#
_symmetry.space_group_name_H-M   'P 1'
#
loop_
_entity.id
_entity.type
_entity.pdbx_description
1 polymer ?
#
loop_
_entity_poly.entity_id
_entity_poly.type
_entity_poly.pdbx_seq_one_letter_code
_entity_poly.pdbx_strand_id
1 'polypeptide(L)'
;MEIKFEPAIDLNKRDESPPPVEDISCGGDLPCLDLQNRHNDIIKICELLAASTESFDPAKTYKTIKTYMDEYGRWMYSDISAFLFSRDLESIGIFTTNIGRLQDYSRNTSGNKLDTVPANEETDMMTKIDKLCDHANLAQSQAMNFTEKEDDFKSRFETNIIPFKAQFAHDMNMQFISLIAIFTALSFIVFGGISSLDNIFIGAGSIPITELMITGCIWGLCTMNLVFVFMLFVSRLTKLSICAVDGPKETLARKYPLMVWSNYLLLFLLAVSSWIYYLSYSSSGSWILEFSRNNQVLSFFLSAALITIIFGAIAWLLFKPQRNN
;
A
#
# COMPACT_ATOMS: atom_id res chain seq x y z
N MET A 1 -19.93 -12.57 -2.43
CA MET A 1 -19.13 -12.92 -1.24
C MET A 1 -18.55 -11.61 -0.73
N GLU A 2 -19.33 -10.91 0.09
CA GLU A 2 -18.93 -9.61 0.64
C GLU A 2 -17.99 -9.83 1.83
N ILE A 3 -16.76 -9.33 1.69
CA ILE A 3 -15.80 -9.30 2.79
C ILE A 3 -16.16 -8.09 3.64
N LYS A 4 -16.79 -8.37 4.78
CA LYS A 4 -17.14 -7.38 5.79
C LYS A 4 -15.87 -7.04 6.57
N PHE A 5 -15.25 -5.89 6.27
CA PHE A 5 -14.16 -5.37 7.09
C PHE A 5 -14.74 -4.89 8.43
N GLU A 6 -14.26 -5.46 9.53
CA GLU A 6 -14.47 -4.91 10.87
C GLU A 6 -13.87 -3.49 10.97
N PRO A 7 -14.49 -2.59 11.76
CA PRO A 7 -13.98 -1.25 11.92
C PRO A 7 -12.62 -1.25 12.63
N ALA A 8 -11.76 -0.33 12.19
CA ALA A 8 -10.44 -0.11 12.73
C ALA A 8 -10.46 0.04 14.27
N ILE A 9 -9.53 -0.64 14.94
CA ILE A 9 -9.28 -0.46 16.37
C ILE A 9 -8.84 0.99 16.58
N ASP A 10 -9.65 1.75 17.33
CA ASP A 10 -9.34 3.11 17.73
C ASP A 10 -8.19 3.11 18.75
N LEU A 11 -6.99 3.42 18.27
CA LEU A 11 -5.77 3.47 19.09
C LEU A 11 -5.71 4.70 20.02
N ASN A 12 -6.65 5.64 19.93
CA ASN A 12 -6.71 6.83 20.80
C ASN A 12 -7.45 6.62 22.12
N LYS A 13 -7.97 5.41 22.41
CA LYS A 13 -8.67 5.13 23.67
C LYS A 13 -7.74 4.72 24.83
N ARG A 14 -6.47 5.15 24.81
CA ARG A 14 -5.45 4.83 25.84
C ARG A 14 -5.21 5.90 26.90
N ASP A 15 -5.96 7.01 26.90
CA ASP A 15 -5.74 8.12 27.82
C ASP A 15 -6.92 8.40 28.78
N GLU A 16 -7.74 7.39 29.08
CA GLU A 16 -8.53 7.46 30.31
C GLU A 16 -7.64 6.97 31.45
N SER A 17 -7.13 7.92 32.24
CA SER A 17 -6.49 7.65 33.52
C SER A 17 -7.34 6.64 34.30
N PRO A 18 -6.74 5.60 34.89
CA PRO A 18 -7.51 4.66 35.70
C PRO A 18 -8.30 5.44 36.76
N PRO A 19 -9.55 5.05 37.06
CA PRO A 19 -10.30 5.67 38.14
C PRO A 19 -9.41 5.69 39.39
N PRO A 20 -9.44 6.76 40.20
CA PRO A 20 -8.64 6.82 41.41
C PRO A 20 -8.92 5.56 42.21
N VAL A 21 -7.86 4.83 42.54
CA VAL A 21 -7.92 3.65 43.40
C VAL A 21 -8.59 4.14 44.68
N GLU A 22 -9.87 3.83 44.87
CA GLU A 22 -10.48 3.91 46.19
C GLU A 22 -9.60 3.03 47.08
N ASP A 23 -9.04 3.64 48.12
CA ASP A 23 -8.31 2.96 49.17
C ASP A 23 -9.21 1.88 49.74
N ILE A 24 -9.11 0.67 49.18
CA ILE A 24 -9.46 -0.54 49.90
C ILE A 24 -8.43 -0.58 51.02
N SER A 25 -8.80 -0.02 52.17
CA SER A 25 -8.05 -0.16 53.40
C SER A 25 -7.94 -1.67 53.66
N CYS A 26 -6.83 -2.26 53.26
CA CYS A 26 -6.45 -3.60 53.65
C CYS A 26 -6.36 -3.58 55.18
N GLY A 27 -7.38 -4.13 55.83
CA GLY A 27 -7.31 -4.42 57.25
C GLY A 27 -6.15 -5.40 57.50
N GLY A 28 -5.08 -4.89 58.11
CA GLY A 28 -3.95 -5.65 58.62
C GLY A 28 -2.82 -5.89 57.61
N ASP A 29 -1.61 -5.45 57.96
CA ASP A 29 -0.34 -5.61 57.19
C ASP A 29 0.15 -7.08 57.03
N LEU A 30 -0.61 -8.08 57.50
CA LEU A 30 -0.20 -9.48 57.53
C LEU A 30 -0.34 -10.24 56.19
N PRO A 31 -1.44 -10.11 55.41
CA PRO A 31 -1.67 -10.94 54.21
C PRO A 31 -0.78 -10.56 53.02
N CYS A 32 -0.43 -9.26 52.89
CA CYS A 32 0.47 -8.79 51.84
C CYS A 32 1.92 -9.18 52.09
N LEU A 33 2.33 -9.26 53.36
CA LEU A 33 3.68 -9.68 53.75
C LEU A 33 3.91 -11.17 53.41
N ASP A 34 2.92 -12.02 53.69
CA ASP A 34 2.96 -13.46 53.37
C ASP A 34 3.08 -13.73 51.86
N LEU A 35 2.31 -12.99 51.04
CA LEU A 35 2.37 -13.11 49.59
C LEU A 35 3.74 -12.67 49.03
N GLN A 36 4.31 -11.58 49.56
CA GLN A 36 5.63 -11.09 49.16
C GLN A 36 6.74 -12.06 49.57
N ASN A 37 6.65 -12.66 50.76
CA ASN A 37 7.61 -13.67 51.22
C ASN A 37 7.59 -14.89 50.30
N ARG A 38 6.39 -15.36 49.94
CA ARG A 38 6.23 -16.47 49.00
C ARG A 38 6.85 -16.19 47.63
N HIS A 39 6.68 -14.97 47.10
CA HIS A 39 7.31 -14.54 45.85
C HIS A 39 8.84 -14.54 45.95
N ASN A 40 9.38 -14.00 47.04
CA ASN A 40 10.83 -13.97 47.27
C ASN A 40 11.41 -15.38 47.42
N ASP A 41 10.69 -16.28 48.11
CA ASP A 41 11.16 -17.64 48.35
C ASP A 41 11.11 -18.53 47.11
N ILE A 42 10.11 -18.34 46.23
CA ILE A 42 10.10 -19.05 44.94
C ILE A 42 11.22 -18.54 44.02
N ILE A 43 11.51 -17.23 44.02
CA ILE A 43 12.63 -16.68 43.26
C ILE A 43 13.96 -17.26 43.74
N LYS A 44 14.18 -17.38 45.05
CA LYS A 44 15.40 -18.04 45.59
C LYS A 44 15.55 -19.47 45.06
N ILE A 45 14.46 -20.23 44.98
CA ILE A 45 14.48 -21.59 44.42
C ILE A 45 14.84 -21.52 42.93
N CYS A 46 14.25 -20.59 42.17
CA CYS A 46 14.57 -20.41 40.76
C CYS A 46 16.04 -20.01 40.53
N GLU A 47 16.60 -19.16 41.38
CA GLU A 47 18.02 -18.77 41.34
C GLU A 47 18.95 -19.93 41.66
N LEU A 48 18.61 -20.76 42.64
CA LEU A 48 19.37 -21.99 42.94
C LEU A 48 19.38 -22.94 41.75
N LEU A 49 18.24 -23.10 41.08
CA LEU A 49 18.14 -23.93 39.88
C LEU A 49 18.83 -23.31 38.65
N ALA A 50 18.92 -21.99 38.58
CA ALA A 50 19.64 -21.28 37.52
C ALA A 50 21.16 -21.16 37.76
N ALA A 51 21.66 -21.56 38.94
CA ALA A 51 23.09 -21.56 39.22
C ALA A 51 23.85 -22.49 38.26
N SER A 52 25.15 -22.23 38.05
CA SER A 52 25.94 -23.07 37.15
C SER A 52 25.86 -24.54 37.57
N THR A 53 25.71 -25.43 36.58
CA THR A 53 25.53 -26.86 36.81
C THR A 53 26.65 -27.49 37.65
N GLU A 54 27.86 -26.94 37.62
CA GLU A 54 29.00 -27.39 38.43
C GLU A 54 28.87 -27.04 39.91
N SER A 55 28.24 -25.90 40.23
CA SER A 55 28.06 -25.40 41.60
C SER A 55 26.70 -25.77 42.19
N PHE A 56 25.84 -26.43 41.41
CA PHE A 56 24.51 -26.82 41.83
C PHE A 56 24.55 -27.89 42.92
N ASP A 57 23.91 -27.61 44.06
CA ASP A 57 23.76 -28.52 45.19
C ASP A 57 22.31 -29.06 45.28
N PRO A 58 22.08 -30.32 44.87
CA PRO A 58 20.75 -30.93 44.93
C PRO A 58 20.20 -31.06 46.35
N ALA A 59 21.05 -31.31 47.35
CA ALA A 59 20.61 -31.53 48.73
C ALA A 59 20.14 -30.22 49.38
N LYS A 60 20.90 -29.14 49.18
CA LYS A 60 20.51 -27.79 49.63
C LYS A 60 19.22 -27.34 48.96
N THR A 61 19.11 -27.55 47.65
CA THR A 61 17.92 -27.17 46.87
C THR A 61 16.70 -27.97 47.30
N TYR A 62 16.84 -29.28 47.50
CA TYR A 62 15.77 -30.14 48.02
C TYR A 62 15.26 -29.67 49.39
N LYS A 63 16.18 -29.34 50.32
CA LYS A 63 15.80 -28.81 51.64
C LYS A 63 15.03 -27.49 51.52
N THR A 64 15.48 -26.60 50.64
CA THR A 64 14.85 -25.28 50.40
C THR A 64 13.43 -25.44 49.84
N ILE A 65 13.26 -26.35 48.88
CA ILE A 65 11.95 -26.70 48.31
C ILE A 65 11.04 -27.32 49.35
N LYS A 66 11.57 -28.19 50.22
CA LYS A 66 10.80 -28.79 51.31
C LYS A 66 10.26 -27.71 52.25
N THR A 67 11.11 -26.79 52.70
CA THR A 67 10.68 -25.67 53.54
C THR A 67 9.60 -24.83 52.87
N TYR A 68 9.78 -24.46 51.59
CA TYR A 68 8.75 -23.74 50.83
C TYR A 68 7.42 -24.50 50.75
N MET A 69 7.49 -25.81 50.54
CA MET A 69 6.30 -26.65 50.38
C MET A 69 5.56 -26.91 51.67
N ASP A 70 6.29 -27.02 52.78
CA ASP A 70 5.70 -27.17 54.12
C ASP A 70 5.01 -25.87 54.55
N GLU A 71 5.51 -24.71 54.12
CA GLU A 71 4.96 -23.38 54.45
C GLU A 71 3.78 -22.98 53.55
N TYR A 72 3.91 -23.11 52.23
CA TYR A 72 2.95 -22.56 51.27
C TYR A 72 2.10 -23.60 50.52
N GLY A 73 2.49 -24.88 50.55
CA GLY A 73 1.75 -26.01 49.97
C GLY A 73 1.61 -26.07 48.44
N ARG A 74 1.90 -24.97 47.70
CA ARG A 74 1.69 -24.87 46.25
C ARG A 74 2.76 -24.01 45.57
N TRP A 75 3.14 -24.38 44.35
CA TRP A 75 4.02 -23.58 43.49
C TRP A 75 3.38 -22.26 43.01
N MET A 76 4.19 -21.20 42.95
CA MET A 76 3.89 -19.97 42.23
C MET A 76 4.34 -20.07 40.76
N TYR A 77 3.50 -20.73 39.96
CA TYR A 77 3.76 -20.96 38.54
C TYR A 77 3.96 -19.68 37.71
N SER A 78 3.26 -18.59 38.07
CA SER A 78 3.44 -17.28 37.43
C SER A 78 4.87 -16.76 37.55
N ASP A 79 5.47 -16.90 38.72
CA ASP A 79 6.81 -16.39 39.00
C ASP A 79 7.89 -17.27 38.38
N ILE A 80 7.67 -18.59 38.37
CA ILE A 80 8.54 -19.53 37.65
C ILE A 80 8.54 -19.20 36.16
N SER A 81 7.37 -19.03 35.55
CA SER A 81 7.25 -18.66 34.13
C SER A 81 7.87 -17.30 33.84
N ALA A 82 7.59 -16.28 34.66
CA ALA A 82 8.17 -14.95 34.51
C ALA A 82 9.70 -14.96 34.62
N PHE A 83 10.23 -15.73 35.58
CA PHE A 83 11.67 -15.93 35.72
C PHE A 83 12.25 -16.57 34.45
N LEU A 84 11.69 -17.67 33.98
CA LEU A 84 12.19 -18.37 32.78
C LEU A 84 12.09 -17.52 31.51
N PHE A 85 10.99 -16.78 31.32
CA PHE A 85 10.82 -15.87 30.17
C PHE A 85 11.80 -14.70 30.16
N SER A 86 12.34 -14.31 31.32
CA SER A 86 13.34 -13.25 31.43
C SER A 86 14.77 -13.72 31.17
N ARG A 87 14.98 -15.03 31.00
CA ARG A 87 16.30 -15.65 30.77
C ARG A 87 16.47 -16.03 29.31
N ASP A 88 17.73 -16.11 28.89
CA ASP A 88 18.10 -16.65 27.58
C ASP A 88 17.96 -18.19 27.55
N LEU A 89 17.97 -18.76 26.34
CA LEU A 89 17.78 -20.20 26.12
C LEU A 89 18.86 -21.07 26.81
N GLU A 90 20.09 -20.58 26.96
CA GLU A 90 21.19 -21.31 27.62
C GLU A 90 20.93 -21.39 29.13
N SER A 91 20.59 -20.26 29.74
CA SER A 91 20.19 -20.19 31.16
C SER A 91 18.99 -21.08 31.48
N ILE A 92 17.99 -21.16 30.58
CA ILE A 92 16.86 -22.09 30.72
C ILE A 92 17.33 -23.54 30.63
N GLY A 93 18.27 -23.87 29.73
CA GLY A 93 18.85 -25.20 29.62
C GLY A 93 19.59 -25.65 30.89
N ILE A 94 20.32 -24.73 31.54
CA ILE A 94 20.97 -24.95 32.84
C ILE A 94 19.91 -25.25 33.91
N PHE A 95 18.86 -24.44 33.97
CA PHE A 95 17.74 -24.64 34.88
C PHE A 95 17.11 -26.02 34.74
N THR A 96 16.79 -26.45 33.51
CA THR A 96 16.21 -27.76 33.20
C THR A 96 17.19 -28.92 33.51
N THR A 97 18.49 -28.70 33.37
CA THR A 97 19.51 -29.70 33.74
C THR A 97 19.58 -29.88 35.25
N ASN A 98 19.58 -28.78 36.00
CA ASN A 98 19.65 -28.80 37.45
C ASN A 98 18.38 -29.37 38.09
N ILE A 99 17.20 -29.10 37.54
CA ILE A 99 15.97 -29.74 38.03
C ILE A 99 15.96 -31.25 37.76
N GLY A 100 16.55 -31.72 36.66
CA GLY A 100 16.75 -33.15 36.41
C GLY A 100 17.65 -33.81 37.46
N ARG A 101 18.78 -33.16 37.81
CA ARG A 101 19.66 -33.62 38.90
C ARG A 101 18.97 -33.64 40.26
N LEU A 102 18.08 -32.67 40.50
CA LEU A 102 17.26 -32.63 41.70
C LEU A 102 16.23 -33.78 41.73
N GLN A 103 15.61 -34.11 40.60
CA GLN A 103 14.71 -35.26 40.48
C GLN A 103 15.45 -36.57 40.80
N ASP A 104 16.66 -36.77 40.26
CA ASP A 104 17.49 -37.94 40.55
C ASP A 104 17.86 -38.02 42.04
N TYR A 105 18.24 -36.88 42.62
CA TYR A 105 18.51 -36.79 44.06
C TYR A 105 17.29 -37.14 44.91
N SER A 106 16.11 -36.61 44.56
CA SER A 106 14.85 -36.91 45.24
C SER A 106 14.55 -38.40 45.21
N ARG A 107 14.77 -39.07 44.07
CA ARG A 107 14.53 -40.51 43.91
C ARG A 107 15.48 -41.37 44.74
N ASN A 108 16.76 -41.01 44.74
CA ASN A 108 17.78 -41.72 45.51
C ASN A 108 17.65 -41.51 47.02
N THR A 109 17.17 -40.35 47.45
CA THR A 109 16.90 -40.06 48.86
C THR A 109 15.76 -40.94 49.41
N SER A 110 14.82 -41.32 48.55
CA SER A 110 13.70 -42.20 48.89
C SER A 110 13.98 -43.68 48.83
N GLY A 111 14.88 -44.12 47.94
CA GLY A 111 15.30 -45.52 47.90
C GLY A 111 16.14 -45.97 49.11
N ASN A 112 16.77 -45.04 49.83
CA ASN A 112 17.77 -45.34 50.86
C ASN A 112 17.28 -45.24 52.32
N LYS A 113 15.99 -44.98 52.58
CA LYS A 113 15.47 -44.90 53.96
C LYS A 113 14.84 -46.21 54.42
N LEU A 114 15.54 -46.86 55.36
CA LEU A 114 15.05 -47.92 56.22
C LEU A 114 14.00 -47.35 57.21
N ASP A 115 12.75 -47.81 57.11
CA ASP A 115 11.69 -47.92 58.13
C ASP A 115 11.28 -46.72 59.02
N THR A 116 11.59 -45.46 58.70
CA THR A 116 11.26 -44.32 59.62
C THR A 116 10.42 -43.18 59.06
N VAL A 117 10.10 -43.16 57.75
CA VAL A 117 9.23 -42.15 57.13
C VAL A 117 8.00 -42.83 56.54
N PRO A 118 6.76 -42.37 56.82
CA PRO A 118 5.58 -42.93 56.18
C PRO A 118 5.65 -42.70 54.67
N ALA A 119 5.49 -43.77 53.88
CA ALA A 119 5.64 -43.80 52.42
C ALA A 119 4.85 -42.69 51.66
N ASN A 120 3.83 -42.09 52.28
CA ASN A 120 2.98 -41.04 51.73
C ASN A 120 3.64 -39.65 51.67
N GLU A 121 4.52 -39.27 52.61
CA GLU A 121 5.16 -37.93 52.59
C GLU A 121 6.29 -37.84 51.56
N GLU A 122 6.92 -38.97 51.27
CA GLU A 122 8.05 -39.08 50.37
C GLU A 122 7.62 -39.04 48.90
N THR A 123 6.53 -39.75 48.57
CA THR A 123 5.87 -39.66 47.26
C THR A 123 5.29 -38.26 46.99
N ASP A 124 4.91 -37.52 48.03
CA ASP A 124 4.40 -36.15 47.89
C ASP A 124 5.51 -35.16 47.47
N MET A 125 6.71 -35.24 48.05
CA MET A 125 7.83 -34.37 47.67
C MET A 125 8.36 -34.65 46.26
N MET A 126 8.43 -35.91 45.85
CA MET A 126 8.74 -36.27 44.45
C MET A 126 7.72 -35.65 43.50
N THR A 127 6.43 -35.80 43.81
CA THR A 127 5.34 -35.24 43.00
C THR A 127 5.44 -33.71 42.90
N LYS A 128 5.83 -33.04 43.99
CA LYS A 128 6.06 -31.59 44.00
C LYS A 128 7.22 -31.19 43.08
N ILE A 129 8.34 -31.91 43.10
CA ILE A 129 9.49 -31.64 42.23
C ILE A 129 9.15 -31.95 40.76
N ASP A 130 8.46 -33.06 40.49
CA ASP A 130 8.01 -33.41 39.14
C ASP A 130 7.08 -32.32 38.56
N LYS A 131 6.15 -31.79 39.37
CA LYS A 131 5.30 -30.65 38.98
C LYS A 131 6.09 -29.39 38.64
N LEU A 132 7.23 -29.14 39.30
CA LEU A 132 8.08 -28.01 38.98
C LEU A 132 8.80 -28.22 37.65
N CYS A 133 9.29 -29.45 37.41
CA CYS A 133 9.93 -29.84 36.17
C CYS A 133 8.98 -29.72 34.97
N ASP A 134 7.77 -30.28 35.09
CA ASP A 134 6.74 -30.18 34.06
C ASP A 134 6.39 -28.72 33.74
N HIS A 135 6.26 -27.87 34.75
CA HIS A 135 5.95 -26.46 34.55
C HIS A 135 7.11 -25.68 33.91
N ALA A 136 8.36 -25.99 34.28
CA ALA A 136 9.54 -25.39 33.67
C ALA A 136 9.66 -25.76 32.18
N ASN A 137 9.42 -27.03 31.84
CA ASN A 137 9.40 -27.52 30.46
C ASN A 137 8.27 -26.86 29.65
N LEU A 138 7.08 -26.73 30.24
CA LEU A 138 5.96 -26.03 29.60
C LEU A 138 6.30 -24.56 29.31
N ALA A 139 6.86 -23.84 30.29
CA ALA A 139 7.28 -22.46 30.13
C ALA A 139 8.36 -22.32 29.05
N GLN A 140 9.38 -23.19 29.03
CA GLN A 140 10.39 -23.20 27.98
C GLN A 140 9.76 -23.38 26.59
N SER A 141 8.84 -24.34 26.43
CA SER A 141 8.14 -24.56 25.16
C SER A 141 7.32 -23.33 24.74
N GLN A 142 6.65 -22.66 25.68
CA GLN A 142 5.90 -21.43 25.41
C GLN A 142 6.82 -20.29 24.92
N ALA A 143 8.00 -20.14 25.53
CA ALA A 143 8.99 -19.13 25.12
C ALA A 143 9.47 -19.37 23.68
N MET A 144 9.87 -20.61 23.37
CA MET A 144 10.33 -20.99 22.02
C MET A 144 9.25 -20.75 20.96
N ASN A 145 8.01 -21.17 21.24
CA ASN A 145 6.88 -20.97 20.33
C ASN A 145 6.54 -19.50 20.08
N PHE A 146 6.82 -18.60 21.05
CA PHE A 146 6.61 -17.16 20.87
C PHE A 146 7.69 -16.55 19.96
N THR A 147 8.96 -16.91 20.19
CA THR A 147 10.09 -16.46 19.35
C THR A 147 9.91 -16.92 17.90
N GLU A 148 9.52 -18.17 17.67
CA GLU A 148 9.29 -18.69 16.30
C GLU A 148 8.18 -17.90 15.57
N LYS A 149 7.12 -17.53 16.29
CA LYS A 149 6.04 -16.70 15.72
C LYS A 149 6.48 -15.27 15.43
N GLU A 150 7.34 -14.70 16.26
CA GLU A 150 7.91 -13.37 16.04
C GLU A 150 8.81 -13.37 14.79
N ASP A 151 9.66 -14.39 14.63
CA ASP A 151 10.51 -14.53 13.46
C ASP A 151 9.68 -14.77 12.18
N ASP A 152 8.64 -15.61 12.23
CA ASP A 152 7.71 -15.78 11.10
C ASP A 152 6.98 -14.48 10.76
N PHE A 153 6.53 -13.73 11.77
CA PHE A 153 5.90 -12.42 11.57
C PHE A 153 6.85 -11.43 10.92
N LYS A 154 8.09 -11.34 11.42
CA LYS A 154 9.13 -10.46 10.87
C LYS A 154 9.45 -10.83 9.43
N SER A 155 9.63 -12.12 9.15
CA SER A 155 9.87 -12.63 7.79
C SER A 155 8.73 -12.28 6.83
N ARG A 156 7.47 -12.49 7.26
CA ARG A 156 6.29 -12.10 6.46
C ARG A 156 6.23 -10.60 6.23
N PHE A 157 6.55 -9.79 7.25
CA PHE A 157 6.55 -8.34 7.14
C PHE A 157 7.63 -7.85 6.15
N GLU A 158 8.85 -8.34 6.29
CA GLU A 158 9.98 -8.00 5.40
C GLU A 158 9.72 -8.46 3.96
N THR A 159 9.14 -9.64 3.78
CA THR A 159 8.87 -10.22 2.45
C THR A 159 7.72 -9.53 1.73
N ASN A 160 6.68 -9.07 2.45
CA ASN A 160 5.46 -8.57 1.82
C ASN A 160 5.31 -7.05 1.92
N ILE A 161 5.54 -6.47 3.11
CA ILE A 161 5.16 -5.08 3.40
C ILE A 161 6.24 -4.10 2.94
N ILE A 162 7.52 -4.42 3.17
CA ILE A 162 8.65 -3.57 2.75
C ILE A 162 8.67 -3.38 1.22
N PRO A 163 8.66 -4.45 0.39
CA PRO A 163 8.67 -4.27 -1.06
C PRO A 163 7.39 -3.61 -1.56
N PHE A 164 6.23 -3.93 -0.99
CA PHE A 164 4.98 -3.27 -1.34
C PHE A 164 5.03 -1.76 -1.08
N LYS A 165 5.52 -1.32 0.09
CA LYS A 165 5.68 0.11 0.41
C LYS A 165 6.63 0.80 -0.56
N ALA A 166 7.75 0.17 -0.89
CA ALA A 166 8.73 0.72 -1.83
C ALA A 166 8.15 0.84 -3.25
N GLN A 167 7.48 -0.22 -3.73
CA GLN A 167 6.82 -0.23 -5.04
C GLN A 167 5.69 0.81 -5.11
N PHE A 168 4.85 0.87 -4.09
CA PHE A 168 3.75 1.83 -4.00
C PHE A 168 4.26 3.28 -4.05
N ALA A 169 5.30 3.61 -3.26
CA ALA A 169 5.90 4.94 -3.29
C ALA A 169 6.54 5.26 -4.65
N HIS A 170 7.22 4.29 -5.26
CA HIS A 170 7.79 4.44 -6.61
C HIS A 170 6.69 4.73 -7.65
N ASP A 171 5.61 3.94 -7.65
CA ASP A 171 4.52 4.08 -8.62
C ASP A 171 3.79 5.42 -8.46
N MET A 172 3.54 5.86 -7.22
CA MET A 172 2.99 7.19 -6.94
C MET A 172 3.89 8.31 -7.46
N ASN A 173 5.20 8.24 -7.19
CA ASN A 173 6.15 9.24 -7.68
C ASN A 173 6.18 9.30 -9.20
N MET A 174 6.15 8.14 -9.88
CA MET A 174 6.09 8.08 -11.35
C MET A 174 4.81 8.71 -11.90
N GLN A 175 3.65 8.44 -11.29
CA GLN A 175 2.38 9.06 -11.68
C GLN A 175 2.40 10.59 -11.49
N PHE A 176 3.00 11.06 -10.39
CA PHE A 176 3.15 12.50 -10.13
C PHE A 176 4.07 13.19 -11.13
N ILE A 177 5.24 12.60 -11.42
CA ILE A 177 6.18 13.09 -12.44
C ILE A 177 5.49 13.14 -13.80
N SER A 178 4.73 12.10 -14.14
CA SER A 178 3.89 12.02 -15.33
C SER A 178 2.90 13.18 -15.43
N LEU A 179 2.13 13.44 -14.36
CA LEU A 179 1.15 14.52 -14.32
C LEU A 179 1.82 15.88 -14.55
N ILE A 180 2.96 16.13 -13.91
CA ILE A 180 3.73 17.37 -14.09
C ILE A 180 4.22 17.52 -15.53
N ALA A 181 4.74 16.45 -16.14
CA ALA A 181 5.23 16.48 -17.51
C ALA A 181 4.10 16.83 -18.50
N ILE A 182 2.91 16.22 -18.32
CA ILE A 182 1.71 16.52 -19.12
C ILE A 182 1.32 17.98 -18.97
N PHE A 183 1.18 18.44 -17.72
CA PHE A 183 0.74 19.79 -17.43
C PHE A 183 1.70 20.85 -17.96
N THR A 184 3.00 20.65 -17.77
CA THR A 184 4.06 21.56 -18.24
C THR A 184 4.01 21.70 -19.75
N ALA A 185 3.89 20.58 -20.45
CA ALA A 185 3.86 20.61 -21.90
C ALA A 185 2.58 21.19 -22.49
N LEU A 186 1.42 20.84 -21.93
CA LEU A 186 0.16 21.47 -22.31
C LEU A 186 0.22 22.98 -22.07
N SER A 187 0.80 23.41 -20.95
CA SER A 187 1.00 24.84 -20.66
C SER A 187 1.90 25.51 -21.70
N PHE A 188 3.03 24.92 -22.08
CA PHE A 188 3.90 25.49 -23.11
C PHE A 188 3.25 25.54 -24.48
N ILE A 189 2.50 24.52 -24.88
CA ILE A 189 1.81 24.52 -26.17
C ILE A 189 0.66 25.52 -26.18
N VAL A 190 -0.11 25.61 -25.08
CA VAL A 190 -1.23 26.56 -24.97
C VAL A 190 -0.73 28.00 -24.88
N PHE A 191 0.20 28.32 -23.97
CA PHE A 191 0.71 29.69 -23.84
C PHE A 191 1.60 30.11 -25.00
N GLY A 192 2.47 29.22 -25.48
CA GLY A 192 3.25 29.46 -26.70
C GLY A 192 2.33 29.59 -27.91
N GLY A 193 1.24 28.83 -27.95
CA GLY A 193 0.24 28.92 -28.98
C GLY A 193 -0.50 30.25 -28.98
N ILE A 194 -1.05 30.66 -27.83
CA ILE A 194 -1.73 31.95 -27.65
C ILE A 194 -0.79 33.10 -28.01
N SER A 195 0.46 33.07 -27.55
CA SER A 195 1.44 34.12 -27.88
C SER A 195 1.76 34.16 -29.37
N SER A 196 1.90 33.02 -30.03
CA SER A 196 2.09 32.97 -31.49
C SER A 196 0.88 33.53 -32.23
N LEU A 197 -0.33 33.20 -31.79
CA LEU A 197 -1.56 33.68 -32.41
C LEU A 197 -1.73 35.21 -32.21
N ASP A 198 -1.42 35.71 -31.02
CA ASP A 198 -1.42 37.14 -30.68
C ASP A 198 -0.48 37.94 -31.60
N ASN A 199 0.75 37.44 -31.79
CA ASN A 199 1.71 38.05 -32.71
C ASN A 199 1.21 38.07 -34.18
N ILE A 200 0.51 37.01 -34.62
CA ILE A 200 -0.10 36.96 -35.95
C ILE A 200 -1.22 38.02 -36.07
N PHE A 201 -2.06 38.17 -35.05
CA PHE A 201 -3.13 39.18 -35.04
C PHE A 201 -2.58 40.60 -35.06
N ILE A 202 -1.53 40.89 -34.27
CA ILE A 202 -0.88 42.20 -34.26
C ILE A 202 -0.23 42.50 -35.62
N GLY A 203 0.47 41.53 -36.21
CA GLY A 203 1.08 41.66 -37.54
C GLY A 203 0.08 41.77 -38.68
N ALA A 204 -1.16 41.33 -38.48
CA ALA A 204 -2.25 41.33 -39.45
C ALA A 204 -3.22 42.52 -39.30
N GLY A 205 -2.86 43.56 -38.55
CA GLY A 205 -3.75 44.69 -38.24
C GLY A 205 -4.34 45.45 -39.45
N SER A 206 -3.79 45.27 -40.65
CA SER A 206 -4.29 45.87 -41.91
C SER A 206 -4.88 44.85 -42.89
N ILE A 207 -5.01 43.58 -42.51
CA ILE A 207 -5.42 42.46 -43.38
C ILE A 207 -6.95 42.23 -43.24
N PRO A 208 -7.68 41.94 -44.34
CA PRO A 208 -9.11 41.61 -44.25
C PRO A 208 -9.37 40.35 -43.41
N ILE A 209 -10.51 40.33 -42.71
CA ILE A 209 -10.91 39.26 -41.78
C ILE A 209 -10.85 37.86 -42.42
N THR A 210 -11.10 37.74 -43.73
CA THR A 210 -11.05 36.48 -44.47
C THR A 210 -9.64 35.88 -44.57
N GLU A 211 -8.62 36.70 -44.80
CA GLU A 211 -7.21 36.25 -44.86
C GLU A 211 -6.69 35.88 -43.46
N LEU A 212 -7.17 36.61 -42.45
CA LEU A 212 -6.89 36.33 -41.04
C LEU A 212 -7.50 34.98 -40.60
N MET A 213 -8.73 34.67 -41.03
CA MET A 213 -9.39 33.38 -40.79
C MET A 213 -8.63 32.21 -41.43
N ILE A 214 -8.12 32.39 -42.65
CA ILE A 214 -7.30 31.37 -43.34
C ILE A 214 -6.00 31.12 -42.56
N THR A 215 -5.30 32.19 -42.18
CA THR A 215 -4.06 32.11 -41.38
C THR A 215 -4.31 31.44 -40.03
N GLY A 216 -5.41 31.78 -39.35
CA GLY A 216 -5.82 31.16 -38.09
C GLY A 216 -6.15 29.67 -38.22
N CYS A 217 -6.77 29.25 -39.32
CA CYS A 217 -7.06 27.83 -39.58
C CYS A 217 -5.78 27.03 -39.85
N ILE A 218 -4.83 27.56 -40.63
CA ILE A 218 -3.51 26.93 -40.88
C ILE A 218 -2.73 26.80 -39.57
N TRP A 219 -2.71 27.88 -38.78
CA TRP A 219 -2.08 27.89 -37.47
C TRP A 219 -2.73 26.89 -36.51
N GLY A 220 -4.06 26.86 -36.44
CA GLY A 220 -4.81 25.92 -35.60
C GLY A 220 -4.57 24.47 -35.99
N LEU A 221 -4.48 24.16 -37.28
CA LEU A 221 -4.09 22.83 -37.76
C LEU A 221 -2.69 22.45 -37.29
N CYS A 222 -1.72 23.36 -37.36
CA CYS A 222 -0.37 23.12 -36.89
C CYS A 222 -0.36 22.83 -35.38
N THR A 223 -0.97 23.69 -34.58
CA THR A 223 -1.00 23.58 -33.12
C THR A 223 -1.73 22.32 -32.65
N MET A 224 -2.87 21.95 -33.25
CA MET A 224 -3.60 20.73 -32.88
C MET A 224 -2.81 19.46 -33.18
N ASN A 225 -2.07 19.42 -34.29
CA ASN A 225 -1.20 18.28 -34.59
C ASN A 225 0.01 18.22 -33.63
N LEU A 226 0.55 19.37 -33.22
CA LEU A 226 1.63 19.44 -32.24
C LEU A 226 1.16 18.95 -30.86
N VAL A 227 -0.01 19.41 -30.37
CA VAL A 227 -0.65 18.90 -29.15
C VAL A 227 -0.81 17.38 -29.21
N PHE A 228 -1.27 16.86 -30.34
CA PHE A 228 -1.47 15.41 -30.51
C PHE A 228 -0.14 14.62 -30.45
N VAL A 229 0.90 15.06 -31.18
CA VAL A 229 2.22 14.42 -31.11
C VAL A 229 2.77 14.47 -29.68
N PHE A 230 2.59 15.60 -28.99
CA PHE A 230 3.02 15.74 -27.62
C PHE A 230 2.26 14.80 -26.67
N MET A 231 0.94 14.68 -26.84
CA MET A 231 0.10 13.73 -26.11
C MET A 231 0.55 12.28 -26.36
N LEU A 232 0.99 11.93 -27.57
CA LEU A 232 1.58 10.61 -27.85
C LEU A 232 2.92 10.41 -27.15
N PHE A 233 3.78 11.43 -27.10
CA PHE A 233 5.05 11.35 -26.38
C PHE A 233 4.82 11.14 -24.88
N VAL A 234 3.88 11.88 -24.30
CA VAL A 234 3.37 11.66 -22.95
C VAL A 234 2.87 10.22 -22.75
N SER A 235 2.03 9.70 -23.65
CA SER A 235 1.52 8.33 -23.58
C SER A 235 2.66 7.31 -23.49
N ARG A 236 3.72 7.54 -24.26
CA ARG A 236 4.92 6.70 -24.27
C ARG A 236 5.72 6.78 -22.97
N LEU A 237 5.81 7.96 -22.35
CA LEU A 237 6.49 8.14 -21.06
C LEU A 237 5.71 7.52 -19.90
N THR A 238 4.39 7.57 -19.96
CA THR A 238 3.50 7.14 -18.88
C THR A 238 3.07 5.68 -18.99
N LYS A 239 3.33 5.03 -20.14
CA LYS A 239 2.83 3.70 -20.50
C LYS A 239 1.29 3.60 -20.46
N LEU A 240 0.59 4.72 -20.40
CA LEU A 240 -0.88 4.77 -20.45
C LEU A 240 -1.30 4.80 -21.91
N SER A 241 -2.20 3.90 -22.32
CA SER A 241 -2.78 3.91 -23.65
C SER A 241 -3.81 5.04 -23.76
N ILE A 242 -3.57 5.98 -24.68
CA ILE A 242 -4.53 7.06 -25.03
C ILE A 242 -5.49 6.58 -26.15
N CYS A 243 -5.50 5.28 -26.43
CA CYS A 243 -6.26 4.70 -27.53
C CYS A 243 -7.69 4.41 -27.07
N ALA A 244 -8.69 4.87 -27.82
CA ALA A 244 -10.09 4.57 -27.49
C ALA A 244 -10.48 3.10 -27.76
N VAL A 245 -9.71 2.40 -28.62
CA VAL A 245 -9.91 1.00 -28.99
C VAL A 245 -8.55 0.33 -29.17
N ASP A 246 -8.33 -0.82 -28.53
CA ASP A 246 -7.11 -1.61 -28.63
C ASP A 246 -7.30 -2.76 -29.63
N GLY A 247 -6.93 -2.51 -30.90
CA GLY A 247 -6.94 -3.51 -31.96
C GLY A 247 -5.83 -3.25 -32.99
N PRO A 248 -5.08 -4.27 -33.45
CA PRO A 248 -3.93 -4.10 -34.34
C PRO A 248 -4.28 -3.65 -35.77
N LYS A 249 -5.57 -3.60 -36.15
CA LYS A 249 -6.06 -3.22 -37.48
C LYS A 249 -7.10 -2.09 -37.48
N GLU A 250 -7.15 -1.29 -36.42
CA GLU A 250 -8.14 -0.20 -36.34
C GLU A 250 -7.64 1.05 -37.07
N THR A 251 -8.54 1.71 -37.82
CA THR A 251 -8.23 2.96 -38.55
C THR A 251 -7.90 4.09 -37.56
N LEU A 252 -6.97 4.98 -37.91
CA LEU A 252 -6.54 6.12 -37.08
C LEU A 252 -7.72 6.94 -36.51
N ALA A 253 -8.79 7.09 -37.30
CA ALA A 253 -10.02 7.79 -36.93
C ALA A 253 -10.75 7.17 -35.74
N ARG A 254 -10.67 5.85 -35.55
CA ARG A 254 -11.27 5.15 -34.41
C ARG A 254 -10.35 5.14 -33.20
N LYS A 255 -9.04 5.14 -33.44
CA LYS A 255 -8.03 5.15 -32.39
C LYS A 255 -7.95 6.50 -31.68
N TYR A 256 -8.06 7.60 -32.43
CA TYR A 256 -8.00 8.98 -31.94
C TYR A 256 -9.15 9.83 -32.51
N PRO A 257 -10.40 9.57 -32.11
CA PRO A 257 -11.58 10.20 -32.71
C PRO A 257 -11.58 11.73 -32.55
N LEU A 258 -11.12 12.23 -31.40
CA LEU A 258 -11.08 13.68 -31.13
C LEU A 258 -10.10 14.44 -32.03
N MET A 259 -8.92 13.87 -32.29
CA MET A 259 -7.92 14.49 -33.17
C MET A 259 -8.43 14.57 -34.61
N VAL A 260 -8.99 13.47 -35.12
CA VAL A 260 -9.52 13.41 -36.50
C VAL A 260 -10.72 14.33 -36.67
N TRP A 261 -11.63 14.38 -35.70
CA TRP A 261 -12.76 15.33 -35.72
C TRP A 261 -12.29 16.78 -35.71
N SER A 262 -11.32 17.13 -34.86
CA SER A 262 -10.80 18.50 -34.78
C SER A 262 -10.11 18.92 -36.08
N ASN A 263 -9.26 18.07 -36.66
CA ASN A 263 -8.58 18.36 -37.93
C ASN A 263 -9.59 18.45 -39.09
N TYR A 264 -10.60 17.58 -39.11
CA TYR A 264 -11.68 17.64 -40.08
C TYR A 264 -12.45 18.96 -40.00
N LEU A 265 -12.82 19.40 -38.79
CA LEU A 265 -13.53 20.67 -38.58
C LEU A 265 -12.69 21.87 -39.05
N LEU A 266 -11.40 21.90 -38.72
CA LEU A 266 -10.50 22.97 -39.15
C LEU A 266 -10.29 22.99 -40.66
N LEU A 267 -10.18 21.83 -41.32
CA LEU A 267 -10.09 21.74 -42.78
C LEU A 267 -11.39 22.19 -43.47
N PHE A 268 -12.54 21.88 -42.89
CA PHE A 268 -13.83 22.37 -43.39
C PHE A 268 -13.92 23.90 -43.29
N LEU A 269 -13.57 24.47 -42.13
CA LEU A 269 -13.54 25.92 -41.93
C LEU A 269 -12.53 26.61 -42.86
N LEU A 270 -11.36 26.00 -43.09
CA LEU A 270 -10.37 26.48 -44.05
C LEU A 270 -10.93 26.50 -45.48
N ALA A 271 -11.63 25.43 -45.89
CA ALA A 271 -12.22 25.33 -47.23
C ALA A 271 -13.32 26.38 -47.45
N VAL A 272 -14.19 26.59 -46.46
CA VAL A 272 -15.23 27.64 -46.49
C VAL A 272 -14.60 29.03 -46.53
N SER A 273 -13.60 29.30 -45.69
CA SER A 273 -12.91 30.59 -45.65
C SER A 273 -12.16 30.88 -46.96
N SER A 274 -11.51 29.88 -47.54
CA SER A 274 -10.83 29.99 -48.84
C SER A 274 -11.82 30.20 -49.98
N TRP A 275 -13.01 29.60 -49.92
CA TRP A 275 -14.07 29.82 -50.90
C TRP A 275 -14.63 31.24 -50.84
N ILE A 276 -14.89 31.75 -49.63
CA ILE A 276 -15.32 33.14 -49.42
C ILE A 276 -14.25 34.12 -49.92
N TYR A 277 -12.98 33.85 -49.63
CA TYR A 277 -11.86 34.64 -50.12
C TYR A 277 -11.77 34.62 -51.66
N TYR A 278 -11.93 33.46 -52.29
CA TYR A 278 -11.96 33.33 -53.75
C TYR A 278 -13.10 34.16 -54.36
N LEU A 279 -14.30 34.12 -53.78
CA LEU A 279 -15.43 34.93 -54.23
C LEU A 279 -15.18 36.44 -54.08
N SER A 280 -14.45 36.86 -53.03
CA SER A 280 -14.14 38.27 -52.78
C SER A 280 -13.02 38.82 -53.67
N TYR A 281 -12.04 37.99 -54.04
CA TYR A 281 -10.89 38.41 -54.87
C TYR A 281 -11.18 38.31 -56.38
N SER A 282 -12.08 37.43 -56.78
CA SER A 282 -12.34 37.12 -58.19
C SER A 282 -13.24 38.17 -58.86
N SER A 283 -12.64 39.31 -59.20
CA SER A 283 -13.11 40.20 -60.27
C SER A 283 -12.46 39.88 -61.63
N SER A 284 -11.83 38.70 -61.76
CA SER A 284 -10.96 38.34 -62.90
C SER A 284 -11.30 36.97 -63.51
N GLY A 285 -12.31 36.94 -64.39
CA GLY A 285 -12.23 36.24 -65.69
C GLY A 285 -12.42 34.71 -65.82
N SER A 286 -13.18 33.99 -64.96
CA SER A 286 -13.49 32.56 -65.18
C SER A 286 -14.97 32.29 -65.54
N TRP A 287 -15.27 31.19 -66.25
CA TRP A 287 -16.66 30.79 -66.62
C TRP A 287 -17.60 30.64 -65.40
N ILE A 288 -17.03 30.23 -64.25
CA ILE A 288 -17.73 30.15 -62.95
C ILE A 288 -18.23 31.53 -62.50
N LEU A 289 -17.54 32.59 -62.90
CA LEU A 289 -17.78 33.97 -62.55
C LEU A 289 -18.90 34.59 -63.40
N GLU A 290 -19.00 34.23 -64.68
CA GLU A 290 -20.13 34.61 -65.56
C GLU A 290 -21.46 34.02 -65.03
N PHE A 291 -21.42 32.77 -64.58
CA PHE A 291 -22.54 32.09 -63.93
C PHE A 291 -22.87 32.70 -62.56
N SER A 292 -21.84 33.07 -61.78
CA SER A 292 -22.00 33.75 -60.48
C SER A 292 -22.58 35.15 -60.62
N ARG A 293 -22.17 35.92 -61.65
CA ARG A 293 -22.69 37.28 -61.88
C ARG A 293 -24.15 37.30 -62.33
N ASN A 294 -24.60 36.26 -63.04
CA ASN A 294 -25.98 36.15 -63.51
C ASN A 294 -26.96 35.75 -62.39
N ASN A 295 -26.50 35.02 -61.36
CA ASN A 295 -27.27 34.67 -60.16
C ASN A 295 -26.35 34.50 -58.93
N GLN A 296 -25.99 35.62 -58.29
CA GLN A 296 -25.03 35.65 -57.18
C GLN A 296 -25.45 34.77 -55.99
N VAL A 297 -26.74 34.72 -55.71
CA VAL A 297 -27.32 33.89 -54.65
C VAL A 297 -27.23 32.39 -55.00
N LEU A 298 -27.49 32.02 -56.26
CA LEU A 298 -27.49 30.63 -56.72
C LEU A 298 -26.07 30.04 -56.71
N SER A 299 -25.07 30.79 -57.18
CA SER A 299 -23.67 30.33 -57.21
C SER A 299 -23.11 30.10 -55.81
N PHE A 300 -23.47 30.96 -54.85
CA PHE A 300 -23.12 30.78 -53.45
C PHE A 300 -23.73 29.49 -52.87
N PHE A 301 -25.02 29.23 -53.10
CA PHE A 301 -25.66 28.01 -52.59
C PHE A 301 -25.13 26.74 -53.26
N LEU A 302 -24.86 26.76 -54.57
CA LEU A 302 -24.39 25.59 -55.31
C LEU A 302 -22.98 25.16 -54.86
N SER A 303 -22.09 26.13 -54.64
CA SER A 303 -20.73 25.88 -54.16
C SER A 303 -20.68 25.47 -52.69
N ALA A 304 -21.48 26.11 -51.82
CA ALA A 304 -21.64 25.67 -50.44
C ALA A 304 -22.23 24.24 -50.35
N ALA A 305 -23.21 23.92 -51.20
CA ALA A 305 -23.74 22.57 -51.33
C ALA A 305 -22.65 21.57 -51.79
N LEU A 306 -21.81 21.94 -52.75
CA LEU A 306 -20.73 21.07 -53.23
C LEU A 306 -19.66 20.82 -52.16
N ILE A 307 -19.23 21.85 -51.41
CA ILE A 307 -18.28 21.71 -50.30
C ILE A 307 -18.87 20.81 -49.21
N THR A 308 -20.12 21.02 -48.82
CA THR A 308 -20.79 20.20 -47.80
C THR A 308 -21.01 18.76 -48.25
N ILE A 309 -21.30 18.51 -49.53
CA ILE A 309 -21.40 17.15 -50.10
C ILE A 309 -20.04 16.43 -50.08
N ILE A 310 -18.96 17.10 -50.48
CA ILE A 310 -17.61 16.52 -50.47
C ILE A 310 -17.19 16.19 -49.04
N PHE A 311 -17.32 17.14 -48.12
CA PHE A 311 -16.95 16.93 -46.72
C PHE A 311 -17.88 15.92 -46.04
N GLY A 312 -19.16 15.86 -46.40
CA GLY A 312 -20.12 14.85 -45.94
C GLY A 312 -19.77 13.44 -46.43
N ALA A 313 -19.35 13.29 -47.69
CA ALA A 313 -18.87 12.03 -48.23
C ALA A 313 -17.56 11.56 -47.57
N ILE A 314 -16.63 12.49 -47.29
CA ILE A 314 -15.39 12.22 -46.56
C ILE A 314 -15.69 11.80 -45.12
N ALA A 315 -16.59 12.50 -44.42
CA ALA A 315 -17.03 12.11 -43.08
C ALA A 315 -17.68 10.73 -43.09
N TRP A 316 -18.57 10.46 -44.06
CA TRP A 316 -19.18 9.15 -44.20
C TRP A 316 -18.14 8.05 -44.42
N LEU A 317 -17.10 8.28 -45.24
CA LEU A 317 -16.01 7.32 -45.43
C LEU A 317 -15.14 7.13 -44.18
N LEU A 318 -14.83 8.21 -43.45
CA LEU A 318 -13.99 8.16 -42.25
C LEU A 318 -14.71 7.52 -41.05
N PHE A 319 -16.03 7.69 -40.94
CA PHE A 319 -16.84 7.16 -39.83
C PHE A 319 -17.66 5.92 -40.21
N LYS A 320 -17.52 5.41 -41.44
CA LYS A 320 -18.18 4.16 -41.85
C LYS A 320 -17.68 3.03 -40.96
N PRO A 321 -18.54 2.36 -40.18
CA PRO A 321 -18.12 1.21 -39.41
C PRO A 321 -17.65 0.12 -40.39
N GLN A 322 -16.40 -0.31 -40.26
CA GLN A 322 -15.96 -1.53 -40.93
C GLN A 322 -16.76 -2.68 -40.32
N ARG A 323 -17.66 -3.24 -41.11
CA ARG A 323 -18.45 -4.41 -40.74
C ARG A 323 -17.45 -5.57 -40.61
N ASN A 324 -17.23 -6.02 -39.37
CA ASN A 324 -16.40 -7.18 -39.05
C ASN A 324 -16.79 -8.36 -39.97
N ASN A 325 -15.84 -8.81 -40.79
CA ASN A 325 -15.77 -10.17 -41.29
C ASN A 325 -14.68 -10.88 -40.50
#